data_AF-A0A4Q1KAH1-F1
#
_entry.id   AF-A0A4Q1KAH1-F1
#
_cell.length_a   1.000
_cell.length_b   1.000
_cell.length_c   1.000
_cell.angle_alpha   90.00
_cell.angle_beta   90.00
_cell.angle_gamma   90.00
#
_symmetry.space_group_name_H-M   'P 1'
#
loop_
_entity.id
_entity.type
_entity.pdbx_description
1 polymer ?
#
loop_
_entity_poly.entity_id
_entity_poly.type
_entity_poly.pdbx_seq_one_letter_code
_entity_poly.pdbx_strand_id
1 'polypeptide(L)'
;MTKKIILFGLLFLLAVIALLYFFFSDGNRTTTEKKVTQVQNEVYQRGEQLFENNCSSCHYKGMDKVMTAPALGGVTKRRDKRWLYRYTRNSIGMYKSGDSIAKQLRSENWGLMPSFPQLNNTALEAIYYFVEQRYEMTQKGIPVKE
;
A
#
# COMPACT_ATOMS: atom_id res chain seq x y z
N MET A 1 -25.23 28.01 -52.86
CA MET A 1 -23.77 27.91 -52.56
C MET A 1 -23.44 28.28 -51.10
N THR A 2 -24.16 29.23 -50.48
CA THR A 2 -23.97 29.72 -49.10
C THR A 2 -24.19 28.69 -47.97
N LYS A 3 -25.17 27.77 -48.08
CA LYS A 3 -25.43 26.75 -47.03
C LYS A 3 -24.26 25.76 -46.79
N LYS A 4 -23.46 25.44 -47.83
CA LYS A 4 -22.32 24.50 -47.71
C LYS A 4 -21.13 25.13 -46.96
N ILE A 5 -20.93 26.44 -47.11
CA ILE A 5 -19.85 27.19 -46.44
C ILE A 5 -20.13 27.30 -44.94
N ILE A 6 -21.38 27.55 -44.56
CA ILE A 6 -21.80 27.62 -43.15
C ILE A 6 -21.63 26.25 -42.46
N LEU A 7 -21.97 25.15 -43.14
CA LEU A 7 -21.83 23.81 -42.58
C LEU A 7 -20.36 23.40 -42.34
N PHE A 8 -19.46 23.75 -43.27
CA PHE A 8 -18.02 23.52 -43.10
C PHE A 8 -17.42 24.36 -41.97
N GLY A 9 -17.85 25.62 -41.82
CA GLY A 9 -17.41 26.47 -40.70
C GLY A 9 -17.87 25.95 -39.34
N LEU A 10 -19.07 25.38 -39.25
CA LEU A 10 -19.63 24.85 -38.01
C LEU A 10 -18.96 23.53 -37.60
N LEU A 11 -18.66 22.65 -38.55
CA LEU A 11 -17.86 21.44 -38.31
C LEU A 11 -16.43 21.78 -37.87
N PHE A 12 -15.80 22.79 -38.48
CA PHE A 12 -14.47 23.24 -38.09
C PHE A 12 -14.47 23.83 -36.66
N LEU A 13 -15.48 24.63 -36.31
CA LEU A 13 -15.62 25.18 -34.96
C LEU A 13 -15.80 24.07 -33.90
N LEU A 14 -16.63 23.07 -34.17
CA LEU A 14 -16.82 21.93 -33.27
C LEU A 14 -15.55 21.10 -33.10
N ALA A 15 -14.78 20.91 -34.18
CA ALA A 15 -13.49 20.22 -34.13
C ALA A 15 -12.45 20.99 -33.30
N VAL A 16 -12.40 22.32 -33.42
CA VAL A 16 -11.52 23.18 -32.61
C VAL A 16 -11.91 23.13 -31.13
N ILE A 17 -13.21 23.18 -30.82
CA ILE A 17 -13.69 23.04 -29.43
C ILE A 17 -13.32 21.67 -28.87
N ALA A 18 -13.54 20.59 -29.61
CA ALA A 18 -13.17 19.24 -29.18
C ALA A 18 -11.65 19.11 -28.93
N LEU A 19 -10.80 19.70 -29.80
CA LEU A 19 -9.36 19.76 -29.61
C LEU A 19 -8.99 20.53 -28.33
N LEU A 20 -9.59 21.71 -28.10
CA LEU A 20 -9.35 22.51 -26.90
C LEU A 20 -9.76 21.78 -25.62
N TYR A 21 -10.89 21.07 -25.63
CA TYR A 21 -11.31 20.21 -24.52
C TYR A 21 -10.34 19.05 -24.28
N PHE A 22 -9.83 18.43 -25.35
CA PHE A 22 -8.85 17.35 -25.25
C PHE A 22 -7.54 17.84 -24.61
N PHE A 23 -6.99 18.95 -25.08
CA PHE A 23 -5.77 19.55 -24.50
C PHE A 23 -5.95 20.01 -23.05
N PHE A 24 -7.11 20.59 -22.70
CA PHE A 24 -7.39 21.01 -21.33
C PHE A 24 -7.57 19.83 -20.37
N SER A 25 -8.08 18.69 -20.86
CA SER A 25 -8.30 17.49 -20.06
C SER A 25 -7.01 16.77 -19.64
N ASP A 26 -5.93 16.85 -20.41
CA ASP A 26 -4.66 16.16 -20.10
C ASP A 26 -3.75 16.92 -19.12
N GLY A 27 -3.84 18.25 -19.10
CA GLY A 27 -3.05 19.09 -18.17
C GLY A 27 -3.38 18.85 -16.69
N ASN A 28 -4.63 18.48 -16.37
CA ASN A 28 -5.08 18.23 -14.99
C ASN A 28 -4.78 16.79 -14.50
N ARG A 29 -4.64 15.83 -15.42
CA ARG A 29 -4.34 14.42 -15.09
C ARG A 29 -2.89 14.22 -14.66
N THR A 30 -1.96 14.81 -15.40
CA THR A 30 -0.51 14.66 -15.19
C THR A 30 -0.04 15.20 -13.83
N THR A 31 -0.61 16.30 -13.35
CA THR A 31 -0.31 16.89 -12.04
C THR A 31 -0.85 16.05 -10.89
N THR A 32 -2.07 15.54 -11.02
CA THR A 32 -2.71 14.70 -10.00
C THR A 32 -1.99 13.35 -9.86
N GLU A 33 -1.69 12.69 -10.97
CA GLU A 33 -0.99 11.39 -10.99
C GLU A 33 0.41 11.50 -10.40
N LYS A 34 1.20 12.50 -10.81
CA LYS A 34 2.55 12.71 -10.29
C LYS A 34 2.57 12.95 -8.78
N LYS A 35 1.61 13.74 -8.27
CA LYS A 35 1.49 14.02 -6.83
C LYS A 35 1.09 12.76 -6.05
N VAL A 36 0.16 11.96 -6.56
CA VAL A 36 -0.26 10.70 -5.93
C VAL A 36 0.89 9.70 -5.86
N THR A 37 1.63 9.51 -6.96
CA THR A 37 2.79 8.63 -7.02
C THR A 37 3.89 9.06 -6.05
N GLN A 38 4.15 10.37 -5.93
CA GLN A 38 5.12 10.89 -4.97
C GLN A 38 4.70 10.57 -3.53
N VAL A 39 3.46 10.87 -3.15
CA VAL A 39 2.94 10.58 -1.80
C VAL A 39 2.99 9.08 -1.50
N GLN A 40 2.64 8.23 -2.46
CA GLN A 40 2.73 6.77 -2.31
C GLN A 40 4.17 6.28 -2.14
N ASN A 41 5.13 6.89 -2.85
CA ASN A 41 6.55 6.60 -2.66
C ASN A 41 7.01 7.00 -1.25
N GLU A 42 6.63 8.18 -0.77
CA GLU A 42 6.95 8.65 0.59
C GLU A 42 6.36 7.71 1.66
N VAL A 43 5.12 7.23 1.48
CA VAL A 43 4.49 6.26 2.38
C VAL A 43 5.23 4.91 2.34
N TYR A 44 5.63 4.43 1.16
CA TYR A 44 6.43 3.21 1.01
C TYR A 44 7.76 3.32 1.76
N GLN A 45 8.52 4.40 1.53
CA GLN A 45 9.83 4.62 2.15
C GLN A 45 9.74 4.72 3.67
N ARG A 46 8.72 5.44 4.18
CA ARG A 46 8.45 5.51 5.61
C ARG A 46 8.10 4.14 6.19
N GLY A 47 7.30 3.36 5.47
CA GLY A 47 6.93 2.00 5.85
C GLY A 47 8.13 1.07 5.92
N GLU A 48 9.01 1.13 4.93
CA GLU A 48 10.26 0.38 4.87
C GLU A 48 11.15 0.69 6.09
N GLN A 49 11.37 1.96 6.40
CA GLN A 49 12.18 2.36 7.55
C GLN A 49 11.58 1.89 8.89
N LEU A 50 10.25 2.01 9.04
CA LEU A 50 9.56 1.53 10.24
C LEU A 50 9.64 0.00 10.35
N PHE A 51 9.50 -0.72 9.24
CA PHE A 51 9.62 -2.18 9.22
C PHE A 51 11.04 -2.62 9.57
N GLU A 52 12.05 -1.97 9.02
CA GLU A 52 13.46 -2.25 9.33
C GLU A 52 13.74 -2.10 10.83
N ASN A 53 13.25 -1.03 11.43
CA ASN A 53 13.55 -0.73 12.83
C ASN A 53 12.77 -1.59 13.83
N ASN A 54 11.62 -2.14 13.44
CA ASN A 54 10.69 -2.77 14.38
C ASN A 54 10.35 -4.24 14.06
N CYS A 55 10.60 -4.71 12.83
CA CYS A 55 10.05 -5.99 12.34
C CYS A 55 11.06 -6.89 11.63
N SER A 56 12.08 -6.33 10.96
CA SER A 56 13.00 -7.08 10.10
C SER A 56 13.88 -8.10 10.84
N SER A 57 14.01 -7.97 12.16
CA SER A 57 14.72 -8.95 13.00
C SER A 57 14.03 -10.32 13.04
N CYS A 58 12.74 -10.41 12.74
CA CYS A 58 11.99 -11.66 12.79
C CYS A 58 11.21 -11.97 11.51
N HIS A 59 10.81 -10.95 10.75
CA HIS A 59 10.06 -11.11 9.52
C HIS A 59 10.93 -10.83 8.29
N TYR A 60 10.85 -11.72 7.30
CA TYR A 60 11.61 -11.59 6.06
C TYR A 60 11.20 -10.33 5.28
N LYS A 61 12.19 -9.54 4.83
CA LYS A 61 11.95 -8.30 4.08
C LYS A 61 11.35 -8.52 2.71
N GLY A 62 11.43 -9.73 2.13
CA GLY A 62 10.75 -10.09 0.89
C GLY A 62 9.27 -10.50 1.07
N MET A 63 8.83 -10.63 2.33
CA MET A 63 7.46 -10.94 2.76
C MET A 63 6.94 -12.33 2.39
N ASP A 64 7.69 -13.14 1.67
CA ASP A 64 7.29 -14.43 1.11
C ASP A 64 7.93 -15.66 1.80
N LYS A 65 8.92 -15.45 2.68
CA LYS A 65 9.61 -16.52 3.41
C LYS A 65 9.30 -16.50 4.91
N VAL A 66 9.31 -17.68 5.52
CA VAL A 66 9.28 -17.85 6.99
C VAL A 66 10.69 -17.68 7.55
N MET A 67 10.80 -17.00 8.69
CA MET A 67 12.03 -16.88 9.47
C MET A 67 11.71 -17.24 10.93
N THR A 68 12.19 -16.46 11.89
CA THR A 68 11.78 -16.53 13.30
C THR A 68 10.27 -16.31 13.46
N ALA A 69 9.64 -15.62 12.53
CA ALA A 69 8.20 -15.36 12.47
C ALA A 69 7.65 -15.64 11.05
N PRO A 70 6.32 -15.78 10.87
CA PRO A 70 5.74 -16.18 9.59
C PRO A 70 5.87 -15.10 8.51
N ALA A 71 5.72 -15.52 7.25
CA ALA A 71 5.65 -14.63 6.10
C ALA A 71 4.46 -13.66 6.21
N LEU A 72 4.71 -12.37 5.93
CA LEU A 72 3.70 -11.31 6.06
C LEU A 72 3.03 -10.93 4.74
N GLY A 73 3.49 -11.43 3.61
CA GLY A 73 2.95 -11.09 2.30
C GLY A 73 1.48 -11.46 2.20
N GLY A 74 0.62 -10.52 1.79
CA GLY A 74 -0.83 -10.72 1.71
C GLY A 74 -1.56 -10.72 3.06
N VAL A 75 -0.92 -10.32 4.16
CA VAL A 75 -1.54 -10.35 5.50
C VAL A 75 -2.78 -9.47 5.60
N THR A 76 -2.81 -8.34 4.89
CA THR A 76 -3.97 -7.43 4.85
C THR A 76 -5.18 -8.04 4.15
N LYS A 77 -4.97 -9.07 3.31
CA LYS A 77 -6.04 -9.86 2.69
C LYS A 77 -6.54 -10.97 3.62
N ARG A 78 -5.68 -11.46 4.52
CA ARG A 78 -6.00 -12.53 5.48
C ARG A 78 -6.64 -12.03 6.76
N ARG A 79 -6.42 -10.76 7.15
CA ARG A 79 -6.84 -10.21 8.45
C ARG A 79 -7.36 -8.80 8.31
N ASP A 80 -8.38 -8.51 9.11
CA ASP A 80 -8.93 -7.16 9.23
C ASP A 80 -7.88 -6.15 9.71
N LYS A 81 -7.92 -4.96 9.12
CA LYS A 81 -7.00 -3.85 9.41
C LYS A 81 -7.02 -3.44 10.88
N ARG A 82 -8.20 -3.36 11.52
CA ARG A 82 -8.30 -2.98 12.93
C ARG A 82 -7.71 -4.07 13.82
N TRP A 83 -7.92 -5.34 13.48
CA TRP A 83 -7.28 -6.45 14.19
C TRP A 83 -5.75 -6.37 14.08
N LEU A 84 -5.22 -6.18 12.87
CA LEU A 84 -3.79 -6.03 12.63
C LEU A 84 -3.18 -4.88 13.46
N TYR A 85 -3.89 -3.75 13.53
CA TYR A 85 -3.39 -2.59 14.27
C TYR A 85 -3.37 -2.84 15.77
N ARG A 86 -4.42 -3.50 16.30
CA ARG A 86 -4.48 -3.87 17.71
C ARG A 86 -3.41 -4.91 18.06
N TYR A 87 -3.23 -5.92 17.21
CA TYR A 87 -2.28 -7.00 17.43
C TYR A 87 -0.84 -6.48 17.45
N THR A 88 -0.47 -5.63 16.49
CA THR A 88 0.88 -5.03 16.45
C THR A 88 1.15 -4.16 17.67
N ARG A 89 0.15 -3.43 18.17
CA ARG A 89 0.34 -2.63 19.40
C ARG A 89 0.33 -3.44 20.69
N ASN A 90 -0.38 -4.56 20.73
CA ASN A 90 -0.69 -5.24 21.99
C ASN A 90 -0.86 -6.77 21.82
N SER A 91 0.07 -7.42 21.14
CA SER A 91 0.04 -8.86 20.85
C SER A 91 -0.09 -9.70 22.14
N ILE A 92 0.69 -9.34 23.16
CA ILE A 92 0.71 -10.01 24.46
C ILE A 92 -0.62 -9.84 25.18
N GLY A 93 -1.20 -8.63 25.15
CA GLY A 93 -2.49 -8.35 25.78
C GLY A 93 -3.62 -9.12 25.10
N MET A 94 -3.63 -9.17 23.77
CA MET A 94 -4.62 -9.94 23.01
C MET A 94 -4.54 -11.44 23.30
N TYR A 95 -3.33 -12.00 23.40
CA TYR A 95 -3.16 -13.38 23.84
C TYR A 95 -3.74 -13.62 25.24
N LYS A 96 -3.39 -12.74 26.20
CA LYS A 96 -3.85 -12.84 27.59
C LYS A 96 -5.37 -12.69 27.70
N SER A 97 -5.98 -11.83 26.90
CA SER A 97 -7.43 -11.64 26.84
C SER A 97 -8.17 -12.76 26.11
N GLY A 98 -7.44 -13.75 25.58
CA GLY A 98 -8.04 -14.91 24.94
C GLY A 98 -8.43 -14.74 23.47
N ASP A 99 -7.88 -13.75 22.77
CA ASP A 99 -8.06 -13.64 21.32
C ASP A 99 -7.60 -14.95 20.64
N SER A 100 -8.51 -15.59 19.90
CA SER A 100 -8.31 -16.93 19.36
C SER A 100 -7.14 -16.98 18.37
N ILE A 101 -6.97 -15.92 17.58
CA ILE A 101 -5.90 -15.82 16.60
C ILE A 101 -4.57 -15.58 17.32
N ALA A 102 -4.53 -14.68 18.31
CA ALA A 102 -3.33 -14.45 19.10
C ALA A 102 -2.88 -15.72 19.86
N LYS A 103 -3.84 -16.51 20.36
CA LYS A 103 -3.58 -17.83 20.96
C LYS A 103 -3.03 -18.82 19.95
N GLN A 104 -3.64 -18.92 18.77
CA GLN A 104 -3.15 -19.77 17.69
C GLN A 104 -1.71 -19.39 17.33
N LEU A 105 -1.45 -18.11 17.04
CA LEU A 105 -0.10 -17.63 16.69
C LEU A 105 0.94 -17.91 17.78
N ARG A 106 0.53 -17.96 19.06
CA ARG A 106 1.42 -18.29 20.18
C ARG A 106 1.61 -19.80 20.40
N SER A 107 0.70 -20.64 19.92
CA SER A 107 0.91 -22.10 19.93
C SER A 107 1.83 -22.59 18.82
N GLU A 108 2.09 -21.75 17.83
CA GLU A 108 3.03 -22.04 16.75
C GLU A 108 4.47 -21.92 17.26
N ASN A 109 5.40 -22.66 16.66
CA ASN A 109 6.82 -22.68 17.07
C ASN A 109 7.60 -21.46 16.56
N TRP A 110 6.99 -20.27 16.60
CA TRP A 110 7.58 -18.99 16.21
C TRP A 110 8.06 -18.19 17.42
N GLY A 111 8.96 -17.24 17.16
CA GLY A 111 9.36 -16.26 18.16
C GLY A 111 8.19 -15.44 18.68
N LEU A 112 8.23 -15.08 19.95
CA LEU A 112 7.20 -14.25 20.58
C LEU A 112 7.24 -12.82 20.02
N MET A 113 6.19 -12.41 19.31
CA MET A 113 6.07 -11.03 18.84
C MET A 113 5.90 -10.07 20.03
N PRO A 114 6.78 -9.08 20.23
CA PRO A 114 6.61 -8.06 21.26
C PRO A 114 5.47 -7.08 20.90
N SER A 115 5.06 -6.26 21.86
CA SER A 115 4.06 -5.21 21.65
C SER A 115 4.73 -3.91 21.21
N PHE A 116 4.14 -3.20 20.24
CA PHE A 116 4.64 -1.92 19.73
C PHE A 116 3.64 -0.77 20.00
N PRO A 117 3.39 -0.40 21.27
CA PRO A 117 2.37 0.60 21.63
C PRO A 117 2.67 2.01 21.09
N GLN A 118 3.93 2.30 20.77
CA GLN A 118 4.38 3.58 20.22
C GLN A 118 3.95 3.83 18.76
N LEU A 119 3.58 2.78 18.01
CA LEU A 119 3.24 2.90 16.59
C LEU A 119 1.82 3.44 16.43
N ASN A 120 1.64 4.69 16.00
CA ASN A 120 0.33 5.27 15.71
C ASN A 120 -0.28 4.75 14.39
N ASN A 121 -1.51 5.16 14.06
CA ASN A 121 -2.23 4.59 12.90
C ASN A 121 -1.52 4.90 11.59
N THR A 122 -0.95 6.08 11.44
CA THR A 122 -0.18 6.48 10.25
C THR A 122 1.08 5.63 10.10
N ALA A 123 1.78 5.33 11.20
CA ALA A 123 2.94 4.45 11.17
C ALA A 123 2.56 3.02 10.77
N LEU A 124 1.48 2.48 11.34
CA LEU A 124 1.00 1.14 10.97
C LEU A 124 0.50 1.09 9.51
N GLU A 125 -0.17 2.13 9.03
CA GLU A 125 -0.57 2.24 7.63
C GLU A 125 0.63 2.13 6.71
N ALA A 126 1.68 2.90 6.98
CA ALA A 126 2.89 2.88 6.19
C ALA A 126 3.56 1.50 6.22
N ILE A 127 3.64 0.86 7.38
CA ILE A 127 4.22 -0.49 7.52
C ILE A 127 3.43 -1.51 6.70
N TYR A 128 2.11 -1.57 6.83
CA TYR A 128 1.31 -2.55 6.10
C TYR A 128 1.25 -2.24 4.59
N TYR A 129 1.25 -0.95 4.21
CA TYR A 129 1.41 -0.56 2.82
C TYR A 129 2.74 -1.08 2.25
N PHE A 130 3.85 -0.86 2.95
CA PHE A 130 5.15 -1.41 2.57
C PHE A 130 5.12 -2.94 2.45
N VAL A 131 4.58 -3.65 3.44
CA VAL A 131 4.47 -5.13 3.42
C VAL A 131 3.77 -5.63 2.15
N GLU A 132 2.63 -5.05 1.79
CA GLU A 132 1.88 -5.49 0.62
C GLU A 132 2.57 -5.12 -0.70
N GLN A 133 3.06 -3.88 -0.82
CA GLN A 133 3.77 -3.45 -2.03
C GLN A 133 5.05 -4.26 -2.25
N ARG A 134 5.78 -4.52 -1.17
CA ARG A 134 6.98 -5.35 -1.19
C ARG A 134 6.66 -6.78 -1.59
N TYR A 135 5.57 -7.36 -1.07
CA TYR A 135 5.14 -8.69 -1.46
C TYR A 135 4.74 -8.74 -2.95
N GLU A 136 4.00 -7.75 -3.44
CA GLU A 136 3.63 -7.64 -4.85
C GLU A 136 4.85 -7.55 -5.78
N MET A 137 5.91 -6.84 -5.39
CA MET A 137 7.18 -6.81 -6.13
C MET A 137 7.79 -8.21 -6.25
N THR A 138 7.86 -8.95 -5.14
CA THR A 138 8.35 -10.34 -5.13
C THR A 138 7.51 -11.23 -6.05
N GLN A 139 6.17 -11.10 -6.02
CA GLN A 139 5.28 -11.87 -6.89
C GLN A 139 5.49 -11.56 -8.39
N LYS A 140 5.95 -10.35 -8.71
CA LYS A 140 6.27 -9.92 -10.09
C LYS A 140 7.71 -10.26 -10.51
N GLY A 141 8.48 -10.96 -9.68
CA GLY A 141 9.89 -11.26 -9.94
C GLY A 141 10.79 -10.01 -9.94
N ILE A 142 10.33 -8.89 -9.35
CA ILE A 142 11.13 -7.68 -9.21
C ILE A 142 12.12 -7.92 -8.07
N PRO A 143 13.44 -7.73 -8.28
CA PRO A 143 14.42 -7.87 -7.21
C PRO A 143 14.10 -6.93 -6.05
N VAL A 144 14.04 -7.49 -4.84
CA VAL A 144 13.87 -6.76 -3.60
C VAL A 144 15.14 -6.86 -2.77
N LYS A 145 15.51 -5.78 -2.09
CA LYS A 145 16.67 -5.80 -1.19
C LYS A 145 16.32 -6.66 0.04
N GLU A 146 17.18 -7.64 0.30
CA GLU A 146 17.07 -8.56 1.46
C GLU A 146 17.32 -7.88 2.80
#